data_AF-A0A359LWQ9-F1
#
_entry.id   AF-A0A359LWQ9-F1
#
_cell.length_a   1.000
_cell.length_b   1.000
_cell.length_c   1.000
_cell.angle_alpha   90.00
_cell.angle_beta   90.00
_cell.angle_gamma   90.00
#
_symmetry.space_group_name_H-M   'P 1'
#
loop_
_entity.id
_entity.type
_entity.pdbx_description
1 polymer ?
#
loop_
_entity_poly.entity_id
_entity_poly.type
_entity_poly.pdbx_seq_one_letter_code
_entity_poly.pdbx_strand_id
1 'polypeptide(L)' 'HTLFRQGAFQGKTPREAYFVKCDRETTTQNDINLGVVNIVVGFAPLKPAEFVIIRIQQMAGQIEV' A
#
# COMPACT_ATOMS: atom_id res chain seq x y z
N HIS A 1 0.56 9.75 9.13
CA HIS A 1 0.07 11.15 9.04
C HIS A 1 1.19 12.20 8.82
N THR A 2 2.46 11.85 8.99
CA THR A 2 3.62 12.77 8.92
C THR A 2 4.20 12.96 7.52
N LEU A 3 4.11 11.98 6.62
CA LEU A 3 4.73 12.04 5.28
C LEU A 3 4.04 13.04 4.32
N PHE A 4 2.72 13.23 4.42
CA PHE A 4 1.98 14.21 3.61
C PHE A 4 2.39 15.66 3.92
N ARG A 5 2.66 15.97 5.19
CA ARG A 5 3.04 17.31 5.64
C ARG A 5 4.49 17.70 5.30
N GLN A 6 5.31 16.74 4.91
CA GLN A 6 6.70 16.97 4.51
C GLN A 6 6.84 17.31 3.03
N GLY A 7 5.73 17.46 2.30
CA GLY A 7 5.77 17.75 0.86
C GLY A 7 6.41 16.62 0.07
N ALA A 8 6.15 15.36 0.45
CA ALA A 8 6.69 14.18 -0.23
C ALA A 8 5.81 13.68 -1.40
N PHE A 9 4.56 14.14 -1.47
CA PHE A 9 3.57 13.68 -2.46
C PHE A 9 2.96 14.86 -3.23
N GLN A 10 2.65 14.62 -4.51
CA GLN A 10 1.98 15.58 -5.37
C GLN A 10 0.46 15.43 -5.24
N GLY A 11 -0.26 16.50 -4.91
CA GLY A 11 -1.72 16.49 -4.76
C GLY A 11 -2.20 17.55 -3.77
N LYS A 12 -3.34 18.21 -4.05
CA LYS A 12 -3.91 19.20 -3.12
C LYS A 12 -4.54 18.53 -1.91
N THR A 13 -4.89 17.25 -2.03
CA THR A 13 -5.51 16.47 -0.95
C THR A 13 -4.77 15.15 -0.70
N PRO A 14 -4.79 14.62 0.54
CA PRO A 14 -4.16 13.34 0.88
C PRO A 14 -4.64 12.14 0.04
N ARG A 15 -5.89 12.19 -0.44
CA ARG A 15 -6.48 11.15 -1.29
C ARG A 15 -5.91 11.12 -2.71
N GLU A 16 -5.37 12.24 -3.18
CA GLU A 16 -4.67 12.32 -4.48
C GLU A 16 -3.20 11.91 -4.35
N ALA A 17 -2.63 12.03 -3.15
CA ALA A 17 -1.21 11.77 -2.88
C ALA A 17 -0.90 10.27 -2.74
N TYR A 18 -1.79 9.52 -2.08
CA TYR A 18 -1.62 8.08 -1.87
C TYR A 18 -2.96 7.37 -1.65
N PHE A 19 -2.99 6.07 -1.94
CA PHE A 19 -4.06 5.17 -1.54
C PHE A 19 -3.48 3.89 -0.93
N VAL A 20 -4.27 3.27 -0.05
CA VAL A 20 -4.00 1.94 0.50
C VAL A 20 -5.25 1.10 0.29
N LYS A 21 -5.10 -0.05 -0.35
CA LYS A 21 -6.18 -1.03 -0.58
C LYS A 21 -5.81 -2.36 0.06
N CYS A 22 -6.71 -2.86 0.90
CA CYS A 22 -6.61 -4.15 1.57
C CYS A 22 -8.03 -4.69 1.77
N ASP A 23 -8.58 -5.27 0.71
CA ASP A 23 -9.92 -5.84 0.67
C ASP A 23 -9.94 -7.16 -0.12
N ARG A 24 -11.15 -7.68 -0.37
CA ARG A 24 -11.38 -8.94 -1.11
C ARG A 24 -10.95 -8.90 -2.58
N GLU A 25 -10.74 -7.72 -3.16
CA GLU A 25 -10.19 -7.59 -4.51
C GLU A 25 -8.66 -7.77 -4.48
N THR A 26 -8.00 -7.37 -3.39
CA THR A 26 -6.55 -7.54 -3.21
C THR A 26 -6.15 -8.87 -2.58
N THR A 27 -6.99 -9.40 -1.68
CA THR A 27 -6.75 -10.64 -0.93
C THR A 27 -7.88 -11.61 -1.22
N THR A 28 -7.60 -12.69 -1.98
CA THR A 28 -8.61 -13.69 -2.35
C THR A 28 -8.94 -14.62 -1.18
N GLN A 29 -10.03 -15.38 -1.29
CA GLN A 29 -10.34 -16.39 -0.26
C GLN A 29 -9.23 -17.45 -0.14
N ASN A 30 -8.54 -17.76 -1.24
CA ASN A 30 -7.40 -18.68 -1.21
C ASN A 30 -6.21 -18.07 -0.46
N ASP A 31 -5.92 -16.79 -0.65
CA ASP A 31 -4.89 -16.07 0.12
C ASP A 31 -5.22 -16.12 1.61
N ILE A 32 -6.47 -15.83 1.99
CA ILE A 32 -6.93 -15.89 3.39
C ILE A 32 -6.71 -17.29 3.97
N ASN A 33 -7.07 -18.34 3.24
CA ASN A 33 -6.90 -19.73 3.68
C ASN A 33 -5.42 -20.10 3.86
N LEU A 34 -4.53 -19.48 3.08
CA LEU A 34 -3.07 -19.62 3.20
C LEU A 34 -2.45 -18.68 4.24
N GLY A 35 -3.27 -17.90 4.96
CA GLY A 35 -2.81 -16.89 5.91
C GLY A 35 -2.13 -15.69 5.25
N VAL A 36 -2.29 -15.49 3.94
CA VAL A 36 -1.67 -14.41 3.19
C VAL A 36 -2.55 -13.16 3.20
N VAL A 37 -1.95 -12.01 3.52
CA VAL A 37 -2.57 -10.69 3.43
C VAL A 37 -1.84 -9.87 2.38
N ASN A 38 -2.58 -9.37 1.39
CA ASN A 38 -2.07 -8.55 0.31
C ASN A 38 -2.49 -7.09 0.51
N ILE A 39 -1.51 -6.21 0.67
CA ILE A 39 -1.72 -4.77 0.86
C ILE A 39 -1.15 -4.06 -0.35
N VAL A 40 -1.98 -3.27 -1.03
CA VAL A 40 -1.57 -2.48 -2.20
C VAL A 40 -1.52 -1.01 -1.80
N VAL A 41 -0.34 -0.41 -1.90
CA VAL A 41 -0.11 1.01 -1.62
C VAL A 41 0.30 1.69 -2.92
N GLY A 42 -0.49 2.66 -3.37
CA GLY A 42 -0.12 3.51 -4.50
C GLY A 42 0.21 4.91 -4.02
N PHE A 43 1.27 5.53 -4.52
CA PHE A 43 1.57 6.93 -4.24
C PHE A 43 2.26 7.64 -5.41
N ALA A 44 2.10 8.96 -5.47
CA ALA A 44 2.70 9.81 -6.51
C ALA A 44 3.85 10.66 -5.93
N PRO A 45 5.13 10.33 -6.20
CA PRO A 45 6.28 11.15 -5.82
C PRO A 45 6.36 12.43 -6.67
N LEU A 46 6.98 13.48 -6.13
CA LEU A 46 7.01 14.81 -6.78
C LEU A 46 7.94 14.93 -8.00
N LYS A 47 9.01 14.13 -8.11
CA LYS A 47 9.96 14.12 -9.25
C LYS A 47 10.81 12.83 -9.26
N PRO A 48 11.20 12.27 -10.43
CA PRO A 48 10.53 12.28 -11.73
C PRO A 48 9.36 11.28 -11.78
N ALA A 49 8.50 11.44 -12.79
CA ALA A 49 7.12 11.02 -12.83
C ALA A 49 6.88 9.51 -12.99
N GLU A 50 6.84 8.78 -11.88
CA GLU A 50 6.45 7.38 -11.87
C GLU A 50 5.48 7.12 -10.73
N PHE A 51 4.26 6.68 -11.05
CA PHE A 51 3.30 6.27 -10.05
C PHE A 51 3.83 4.99 -9.39
N VAL A 52 4.17 5.06 -8.10
CA VAL A 52 4.78 3.94 -7.41
C VAL A 52 3.69 3.08 -6.80
N ILE A 53 3.67 1.80 -7.17
CA ILE A 53 2.79 0.79 -6.57
C ILE A 53 3.66 -0.17 -5.76
N ILE A 54 3.46 -0.18 -4.45
CA ILE A 54 4.06 -1.15 -3.54
C ILE A 54 3.01 -2.20 -3.21
N ARG A 55 3.31 -3.45 -3.51
CA ARG A 55 2.53 -4.61 -3.06
C ARG A 55 3.29 -5.26 -1.91
N ILE A 56 2.67 -5.24 -0.73
CA ILE A 56 3.21 -5.90 0.46
C ILE A 56 2.38 -7.15 0.67
N GLN A 57 3.03 -8.30 0.64
CA GLN A 57 2.42 -9.58 0.97
C GLN A 57 2.99 -10.04 2.32
N GLN A 58 2.13 -10.28 3.29
CA GLN A 58 2.52 -10.81 4.58
C GLN A 58 1.86 -12.16 4.81
N MET A 59 2.65 -13.16 5.19
CA MET A 59 2.16 -14.46 5.65
C MET A 59 1.92 -14.39 7.16
N ALA A 60 0.67 -14.53 7.58
CA ALA A 60 0.28 -14.59 8.98
C ALA A 60 0.83 -15.88 9.61
N GLY A 61 1.53 -15.73 10.73
CA GLY A 61 2.06 -16.86 11.51
C GLY A 61 3.55 -17.14 11.34
N GLN A 62 4.25 -16.44 10.44
CA GLN A 62 5.71 -16.48 10.39
C GLN A 62 6.27 -15.44 11.37
N ILE A 63 6.28 -15.79 12.66
CA ILE A 63 7.12 -15.12 13.65
C ILE A 63 8.50 -15.72 13.46
N GLU A 64 9.41 -15.01 12.80
CA GLU A 64 10.82 -15.35 12.91
C GLU A 64 11.22 -15.08 14.37
N VAL A 65 11.60 -16.16 15.08
CA VAL A 65 12.16 -16.11 16.43
C VAL A 65 13.61 -15.69 16.36
#